data_AF-A0A519IIQ0-F1
#
_entry.id   AF-A0A519IIQ0-F1
#
_cell.length_a   1.000
_cell.length_b   1.000
_cell.length_c   1.000
_cell.angle_alpha   90.00
_cell.angle_beta   90.00
_cell.angle_gamma   90.00
#
_symmetry.space_group_name_H-M   'P 1'
#
loop_
_entity.id
_entity.type
_entity.pdbx_description
1 polymer ?
#
loop_
_entity_poly.entity_id
_entity_poly.type
_entity_poly.pdbx_seq_one_letter_code
_entity_poly.pdbx_strand_id
1 'polypeptide(L)' 'MSIKYTPDHEWLDVHGDGTATVGITVHAQDALGDVVFVDLPEVG' A
#
# COMPACT_ATOMS: atom_id res chain seq x y z
N MET A 1 11.18 4.46 -10.88
CA MET A 1 9.96 4.17 -10.12
C MET A 1 9.32 2.95 -10.76
N SER A 2 9.12 1.90 -9.97
CA SER A 2 8.57 0.62 -10.44
C SER A 2 7.45 0.23 -9.50
N ILE A 3 6.22 0.21 -10.01
CA ILE A 3 5.04 -0.17 -9.24
C ILE A 3 4.77 -1.67 -9.41
N LYS A 4 4.60 -2.37 -8.30
CA LYS A 4 4.18 -3.77 -8.22
C LYS A 4 2.86 -3.89 -7.48
N TYR A 5 2.15 -4.99 -7.71
CA TYR A 5 0.85 -5.26 -7.11
C TYR A 5 0.83 -6.64 -6.46
N THR A 6 0.06 -6.79 -5.39
CA THR A 6 -0.20 -8.07 -4.75
C THR A 6 -1.61 -8.58 -5.08
N PRO A 7 -1.86 -9.89 -4.99
CA PRO A 7 -3.22 -10.44 -5.04
C PRO A 7 -4.13 -9.90 -3.92
N ASP A 8 -3.53 -9.44 -2.81
CA ASP A 8 -4.23 -8.91 -1.63
C ASP A 8 -4.60 -7.42 -1.77
N HIS A 9 -4.61 -6.91 -2.99
CA HIS A 9 -5.01 -5.54 -3.32
C HIS A 9 -4.11 -4.45 -2.73
N GLU A 10 -2.82 -4.73 -2.62
CA GLU A 10 -1.80 -3.75 -2.27
C GLU A 10 -0.95 -3.39 -3.48
N TRP A 11 -0.32 -2.22 -3.41
CA TRP A 11 0.71 -1.79 -4.35
C TRP A 11 2.00 -1.44 -3.62
N LEU A 12 3.11 -1.61 -4.31
CA LEU A 12 4.45 -1.27 -3.83
C LEU A 12 5.12 -0.38 -4.88
N ASP A 13 5.51 0.84 -4.52
CA ASP A 13 6.39 1.68 -5.33
C ASP A 13 7.83 1.49 -4.83
N VAL A 14 8.65 0.85 -5.66
CA VAL A 14 10.02 0.47 -5.33
C VAL A 14 10.98 1.58 -5.72
N HIS A 15 11.75 2.05 -4.73
CA HIS A 15 12.76 3.09 -4.87
C HIS A 15 14.15 2.49 -5.10
N GLY A 16 15.06 3.28 -5.67
CA GLY A 16 16.42 2.84 -6.03
C GLY A 16 17.36 2.68 -4.83
N ASP A 17 16.98 3.17 -3.66
CA ASP A 17 17.75 3.13 -2.41
C ASP A 17 17.44 1.89 -1.54
N GLY A 18 16.66 0.95 -2.07
CA GLY A 18 16.25 -0.26 -1.35
C GLY A 18 15.01 -0.08 -0.48
N THR A 19 14.39 1.10 -0.49
CA THR A 19 13.11 1.32 0.18
C THR A 19 11.92 1.08 -0.77
N ALA A 20 10.74 0.89 -0.20
CA ALA A 20 9.50 0.85 -0.95
C ALA A 20 8.40 1.56 -0.18
N THR A 21 7.52 2.25 -0.90
CA THR A 21 6.25 2.76 -0.36
C THR A 21 5.17 1.72 -0.61
N VAL A 22 4.39 1.38 0.41
CA VAL A 22 3.29 0.42 0.32
C VAL A 22 1.96 1.13 0.56
N GLY A 23 0.93 0.71 -0.15
CA GLY A 23 -0.45 1.16 0.07
C GLY A 23 -1.48 0.19 -0.50
N ILE A 24 -2.76 0.49 -0.31
CA ILE A 24 -3.86 -0.29 -0.90
C ILE A 24 -4.24 0.24 -2.28
N THR A 25 -4.73 -0.65 -3.15
CA THR A 25 -5.20 -0.30 -4.51
C THR A 25 -6.48 0.53 -4.49
N VAL A 26 -6.76 1.21 -5.62
CA VAL A 26 -8.03 1.92 -5.81
C VAL A 26 -9.24 0.99 -5.66
N HIS A 27 -9.11 -0.27 -6.10
CA HIS A 27 -10.17 -1.25 -5.90
C HIS A 27 -10.44 -1.53 -4.41
N ALA A 28 -9.39 -1.64 -3.59
CA ALA A 28 -9.53 -1.87 -2.16
C ALA A 28 -10.14 -0.67 -1.43
N GLN A 29 -9.76 0.58 -1.73
CA GLN A 29 -10.39 1.74 -1.08
C GLN A 29 -11.89 1.83 -1.40
N ASP A 30 -12.31 1.53 -2.63
CA ASP A 30 -13.72 1.60 -3.02
C ASP A 30 -14.53 0.50 -2.32
N ALA A 31 -13.93 -0.67 -2.08
CA ALA A 31 -14.53 -1.75 -1.32
C ALA A 31 -14.65 -1.44 0.18
N LEU A 32 -13.68 -0.71 0.75
CA LEU A 32 -13.67 -0.31 2.16
C LEU A 32 -14.60 0.88 2.44
N GLY A 33 -14.81 1.77 1.46
CA GLY A 33 -15.53 3.02 1.65
C GLY A 33 -14.70 4.02 2.46
N ASP A 34 -15.38 4.84 3.29
CA ASP A 34 -14.71 5.85 4.10
C ASP A 34 -13.86 5.20 5.21
N VAL A 35 -12.54 5.22 5.03
CA VAL A 35 -11.58 4.71 6.01
C VAL A 35 -11.49 5.68 7.18
N VAL A 36 -11.90 5.24 8.37
CA VAL A 36 -11.91 6.05 9.59
C VAL A 36 -10.76 5.74 10.55
N PHE A 37 -10.07 4.61 10.35
CA PHE A 37 -8.97 4.15 11.19
C PHE A 37 -8.02 3.29 10.37
N VAL A 38 -6.72 3.42 10.63
CA VAL A 38 -5.66 2.59 10.05
C VAL A 38 -4.68 2.26 11.18
N ASP A 39 -4.39 0.97 11.35
CA ASP A 39 -3.33 0.51 12.25
C ASP A 39 -2.08 0.20 11.43
N LEU A 40 -0.99 0.90 11.72
CA LEU A 40 0.28 0.76 11.03
C LEU A 40 1.29 0.06 11.94
N PRO A 41 2.21 -0.76 11.39
CA PRO A 41 3.26 -1.36 12.19
C PRO A 41 4.16 -0.28 12.81
N GLU A 42 4.75 -0.60 13.96
CA GLU A 42 5.80 0.23 14.52
C GLU A 42 7.02 0.28 13.59
N VAL A 43 7.71 1.41 13.58
CA VAL A 43 8.95 1.54 12.83
C VAL A 43 10.08 0.86 13.59
N GLY A 44 10.73 -0.13 12.97
CA GLY A 44 11.92 -0.81 13.50
C GLY A 44 11.74 -2.29 13.66
#